data_AF-A0A127SCK2-F1
#
_entry.id   AF-A0A127SCK2-F1
#
_cell.length_a   1.000
_cell.length_b   1.000
_cell.length_c   1.000
_cell.angle_alpha   90.00
_cell.angle_beta   90.00
_cell.angle_gamma   90.00
#
_symmetry.space_group_name_H-M   'P 1'
#
loop_
_entity.id
_entity.type
_entity.pdbx_description
1 polymer ?
#
loop_
_entity_poly.entity_id
_entity_poly.type
_entity_poly.pdbx_seq_one_letter_code
_entity_poly.pdbx_strand_id
1 'polypeptide(L)'
;MKKHLVVIVFCALFASASAFAAKGTDSLKSSIEKYLKDKKAKVGVAILGIEDNFKLNVNEKHHYPMQSTYKFHLALAVLDKLIKRIFPLTRSLL
;
A
#
# COMPACT_ATOMS: atom_id res chain seq x y z
N MET A 1 -10.22 48.35 -22.57
CA MET A 1 -10.28 47.84 -21.18
C MET A 1 -11.29 46.71 -21.01
N LYS A 2 -12.58 46.91 -21.34
CA LYS A 2 -13.66 45.90 -21.18
C LYS A 2 -13.37 44.54 -21.86
N LYS A 3 -12.79 44.55 -23.07
CA LYS A 3 -12.40 43.34 -23.81
C LYS A 3 -11.33 42.48 -23.12
N HIS A 4 -10.40 43.08 -22.38
CA HIS A 4 -9.39 42.33 -21.61
C HIS A 4 -9.98 41.73 -20.33
N LEU A 5 -10.98 42.39 -19.74
CA LEU A 5 -11.68 41.91 -18.55
C LEU A 5 -12.51 40.65 -18.85
N VAL A 6 -13.16 40.60 -20.02
CA VAL A 6 -13.90 39.41 -20.49
C VAL A 6 -12.96 38.22 -20.68
N VAL A 7 -11.78 38.44 -21.28
CA VAL A 7 -10.78 37.38 -21.50
C VAL A 7 -10.24 36.83 -20.17
N ILE A 8 -9.98 37.70 -19.18
CA ILE A 8 -9.50 37.28 -17.85
C ILE A 8 -10.56 36.43 -17.12
N VAL A 9 -11.84 36.85 -17.17
CA VAL A 9 -12.94 36.08 -16.57
C VAL A 9 -13.11 34.73 -17.25
N PHE A 10 -12.98 34.67 -18.58
CA PHE A 10 -13.06 33.42 -19.33
C PHE A 10 -11.89 32.48 -19.02
N CYS A 11 -10.66 33.00 -18.91
CA CYS A 11 -9.50 32.24 -18.46
C CYS A 11 -9.66 31.71 -17.03
N ALA A 12 -10.23 32.50 -16.11
CA ALA A 12 -10.48 32.07 -14.73
C ALA A 12 -11.55 30.97 -14.64
N LEU A 13 -12.60 31.04 -15.47
CA LEU A 13 -13.61 29.97 -15.58
C LEU A 13 -12.99 28.68 -16.12
N PHE A 14 -12.16 28.78 -17.16
CA PHE A 14 -11.52 27.62 -17.78
C PHE A 14 -10.51 26.93 -16.85
N ALA A 15 -9.76 27.71 -16.07
CA ALA A 15 -8.85 27.20 -15.04
C ALA A 15 -9.58 26.52 -13.87
N SER A 16 -10.82 26.91 -13.58
CA SER A 16 -11.63 26.29 -12.53
C SER A 16 -12.26 24.97 -12.98
N ALA A 17 -12.60 24.84 -14.26
CA ALA A 17 -13.18 23.61 -14.83
C ALA A 17 -12.16 22.45 -14.88
N SER A 18 -10.89 22.73 -15.15
CA SER A 18 -9.83 21.71 -15.15
C SER A 18 -9.51 21.17 -13.76
N ALA A 19 -9.69 21.98 -12.71
CA ALA A 19 -9.50 21.56 -11.32
C ALA A 19 -10.56 20.54 -10.85
N PHE A 20 -11.78 20.57 -11.41
CA PHE A 20 -12.83 19.60 -11.10
C PHE A 20 -12.64 18.26 -11.84
N ALA A 21 -12.10 18.26 -13.06
CA ALA A 21 -11.81 17.05 -13.82
C ALA A 21 -10.66 16.21 -13.22
N ALA A 22 -9.79 16.83 -12.42
CA ALA A 22 -8.67 16.17 -11.75
C ALA A 22 -9.07 15.38 -10.48
N LYS A 23 -10.33 15.47 -10.02
CA LYS A 23 -10.87 14.58 -8.98
C LYS A 23 -11.21 13.21 -9.56
N GLY A 24 -10.19 12.52 -10.07
CA GLY A 24 -10.27 11.09 -10.34
C GLY A 24 -10.55 10.33 -9.04
N THR A 25 -11.14 9.14 -9.16
CA THR A 25 -11.35 8.22 -8.04
C THR A 25 -10.04 8.02 -7.27
N ASP A 26 -10.06 8.24 -5.94
CA ASP A 26 -8.90 8.03 -5.09
C ASP A 26 -8.43 6.56 -5.24
N SER A 27 -7.17 6.36 -5.63
CA SER A 27 -6.59 5.02 -5.68
C SER A 27 -6.56 4.40 -4.27
N LEU A 28 -6.53 3.06 -4.18
CA LEU A 28 -6.39 2.36 -2.89
C LEU A 28 -5.16 2.87 -2.11
N LYS A 29 -4.06 3.16 -2.82
CA LYS A 29 -2.85 3.73 -2.22
C LYS A 29 -3.10 5.12 -1.62
N SER A 30 -3.73 6.03 -2.38
CA SER A 30 -4.12 7.37 -1.90
C SER A 30 -5.00 7.27 -0.65
N SER A 31 -5.97 6.35 -0.66
CA SER A 31 -6.87 6.12 0.48
C SER A 31 -6.12 5.67 1.74
N ILE A 32 -5.18 4.74 1.60
CA ILE A 32 -4.33 4.27 2.70
C ILE A 32 -3.45 5.42 3.22
N GLU A 33 -2.75 6.12 2.34
CA GLU A 33 -1.86 7.23 2.72
C GLU A 33 -2.62 8.35 3.44
N LYS A 34 -3.81 8.71 2.95
CA LYS A 34 -4.70 9.69 3.58
C LYS A 34 -5.16 9.25 4.96
N TYR A 35 -5.53 7.97 5.14
CA TYR A 35 -5.93 7.43 6.44
C TYR A 35 -4.81 7.45 7.48
N LEU A 36 -3.58 7.16 7.03
CA LEU A 36 -2.39 7.09 7.89
C LEU A 36 -1.84 8.46 8.27
N LYS A 37 -2.10 9.51 7.48
CA LYS A 37 -1.52 10.86 7.65
C LYS A 37 -1.65 11.42 9.08
N ASP A 38 -2.80 11.22 9.73
CA ASP A 38 -3.09 11.79 11.04
C ASP A 38 -2.84 10.81 12.20
N LYS A 39 -2.23 9.64 11.93
CA LYS A 39 -1.92 8.64 12.95
C LYS A 39 -0.51 8.89 13.49
N LYS A 40 -0.36 8.85 14.83
CA LYS A 40 0.93 8.94 15.52
C LYS A 40 1.69 7.60 15.45
N ALA A 41 1.90 7.07 14.25
CA ALA A 41 2.58 5.80 14.01
C ALA A 41 3.21 5.76 12.61
N LYS A 42 4.29 4.99 12.46
CA LYS A 42 4.81 4.60 11.14
C LYS A 42 4.16 3.26 10.77
N VAL A 43 3.40 3.23 9.68
CA VAL A 43 2.71 2.02 9.21
C VAL A 43 3.21 1.66 7.82
N GLY A 44 3.71 0.43 7.66
CA GLY A 44 4.06 -0.15 6.38
C GLY A 44 2.93 -1.02 5.85
N VAL A 45 2.64 -0.93 4.55
CA VAL A 45 1.65 -1.78 3.88
C VAL A 45 2.27 -2.31 2.60
N ALA A 46 2.14 -3.62 2.37
CA ALA A 46 2.52 -4.28 1.12
C ALA A 46 1.40 -5.24 0.73
N ILE A 47 0.83 -5.07 -0.47
CA ILE A 47 -0.24 -5.91 -1.01
C ILE A 47 0.25 -6.46 -2.34
N LEU A 48 0.17 -7.78 -2.49
CA LEU A 48 0.49 -8.51 -3.71
C LEU A 48 -0.77 -9.25 -4.17
N GLY A 49 -1.26 -8.94 -5.37
CA GLY A 49 -2.26 -9.72 -6.07
C GLY A 49 -1.62 -10.97 -6.67
N ILE A 50 -2.21 -12.13 -6.38
CA ILE A 50 -1.65 -13.43 -6.79
C ILE A 50 -1.88 -13.69 -8.29
N GLU A 51 -3.00 -13.22 -8.84
CA GLU A 51 -3.42 -13.52 -10.21
C GLU A 51 -3.02 -12.45 -11.23
N ASP A 52 -3.03 -11.18 -10.81
CA ASP A 52 -2.95 -10.02 -11.69
C ASP A 52 -1.63 -9.21 -11.55
N ASN A 53 -0.67 -9.73 -10.78
CA ASN A 53 0.58 -9.04 -10.44
C ASN A 53 0.38 -7.65 -9.83
N PHE A 54 -0.81 -7.35 -9.29
CA PHE A 54 -1.06 -6.10 -8.60
C PHE A 54 -0.08 -5.94 -7.44
N LYS A 55 0.54 -4.77 -7.33
CA LYS A 55 1.47 -4.44 -6.25
C LYS A 55 1.14 -3.06 -5.70
N LEU A 56 0.98 -2.97 -4.40
CA LEU A 56 0.81 -1.72 -3.69
C LEU A 56 1.69 -1.72 -2.45
N ASN A 57 2.54 -0.71 -2.35
CA ASN A 57 3.42 -0.53 -1.22
C ASN A 57 3.29 0.89 -0.63
N VAL A 58 3.31 0.98 0.69
CA VAL A 58 3.34 2.21 1.49
C VAL A 58 4.43 2.07 2.55
N ASN A 59 5.33 3.06 2.66
CA ASN A 59 6.45 3.07 3.62
C ASN A 59 7.36 1.81 3.58
N GLU A 60 7.58 1.25 2.39
CA GLU A 60 8.29 -0.03 2.16
C GLU A 60 9.76 -0.06 2.61
N LYS A 61 10.46 1.08 2.59
CA LYS A 61 11.89 1.15 2.91
C LYS A 61 12.19 1.08 4.40
N HIS A 62 11.17 1.15 5.25
CA HIS A 62 11.35 1.12 6.70
C HIS A 62 11.39 -0.32 7.21
N HIS A 63 12.33 -0.62 8.12
CA HIS A 63 12.40 -1.92 8.79
C HIS A 63 11.52 -1.90 10.03
N TYR A 64 10.52 -2.77 10.07
CA TYR A 64 9.58 -2.90 11.19
C TYR A 64 9.97 -4.11 12.06
N PRO A 65 9.78 -4.04 13.39
CA PRO A 65 9.96 -5.22 14.24
C PRO A 65 8.91 -6.28 13.88
N MET A 66 9.34 -7.52 13.59
CA MET A 66 8.42 -8.59 13.19
C MET A 66 7.45 -9.00 14.30
N GLN A 67 7.81 -8.80 15.58
CA GLN A 67 7.04 -9.32 16.71
C GLN A 67 6.72 -10.80 16.48
N SER A 68 5.52 -11.29 16.79
CA SER A 68 5.16 -12.71 16.58
C SER A 68 4.94 -13.12 15.11
N THR A 69 5.03 -12.21 14.13
CA THR A 69 4.84 -12.57 12.70
C THR A 69 5.99 -13.42 12.14
N TYR A 70 7.18 -13.43 12.78
CA TYR A 70 8.29 -14.32 12.41
C TYR A 70 7.92 -15.81 12.50
N LYS A 71 6.96 -16.18 13.34
CA LYS A 71 6.57 -17.57 13.57
C LYS A 71 6.04 -18.24 12.30
N PHE A 72 5.46 -17.47 11.38
CA PHE A 72 5.05 -17.99 10.07
C PHE A 72 6.25 -18.47 9.25
N HIS A 73 7.27 -17.61 9.08
CA HIS A 73 8.51 -17.96 8.38
C HIS A 73 9.26 -19.10 9.10
N LEU A 74 9.25 -19.11 10.43
CA LEU A 74 9.82 -20.20 11.22
C LEU A 74 9.09 -21.53 10.98
N ALA A 75 7.75 -21.53 10.93
CA ALA A 75 6.97 -22.73 10.65
C ALA A 75 7.27 -23.28 9.25
N LEU A 76 7.41 -22.41 8.25
CA LEU A 76 7.84 -22.80 6.89
C LEU A 76 9.25 -23.41 6.89
N ALA A 77 10.20 -22.81 7.63
CA ALA A 77 11.55 -23.36 7.75
C ALA A 77 11.57 -24.73 8.45
N VAL A 78 10.72 -24.92 9.46
CA VAL A 78 10.55 -26.22 10.13
C VAL A 78 9.95 -27.25 9.15
N LEU A 79 8.91 -26.89 8.42
CA LEU A 79 8.28 -27.75 7.41
C LEU A 79 9.29 -28.17 6.33
N ASP A 80 10.06 -27.23 5.78
CA ASP A 80 11.11 -27.51 4.80
C ASP A 80 12.17 -28.49 5.35
N LYS A 81 12.60 -28.31 6.60
CA LYS A 81 13.55 -29.20 7.27
C LYS A 81 12.97 -30.61 7.47
N LEU A 82 11.70 -30.73 7.83
CA LEU A 82 11.04 -32.01 8.00
C LEU A 82 10.93 -32.76 6.68
N ILE A 83 10.52 -32.08 5.60
CA ILE A 83 10.44 -32.64 4.24
C ILE A 83 11.82 -33.14 3.80
N LYS A 84 12.86 -32.30 3.93
CA LYS A 84 14.24 -32.65 3.52
C LYS A 84 14.83 -33.84 4.29
N ARG A 85 14.36 -34.09 5.52
CA ARG A 85 14.81 -35.21 6.36
C ARG A 85 13.83 -36.37 6.40
N ILE A 86 12.75 -36.33 5.62
CA ILE A 86 11.68 -37.34 5.58
C ILE A 86 11.13 -37.61 7.00
N PHE A 87 11.01 -36.56 7.81
CA PHE A 87 10.42 -36.66 9.13
C PHE A 87 8.93 -36.34 9.08
N PRO A 88 8.09 -37.08 9.84
CA PRO A 88 6.68 -36.78 9.94
C PRO A 88 6.45 -35.50 10.76
N LEU A 89 5.41 -34.75 10.38
CA LEU A 89 4.94 -33.56 11.11
C LEU A 89 4.47 -33.87 12.54
N THR A 90 4.11 -35.13 12.81
CA THR A 90 3.64 -35.61 14.13
C THR A 90 4.77 -36.02 15.06
N ARG A 91 6.04 -35.82 14.67
CA ARG A 91 7.18 -36.16 15.52
C ARG A 91 7.11 -35.40 16.84
N SER A 92 6.98 -36.12 17.95
CA SER A 92 6.99 -35.53 19.28
C SER A 92 8.33 -34.85 19.57
N LEU A 93 8.26 -33.72 20.26
CA LEU A 93 9.42 -33.00 20.79
C LEU A 93 9.58 -33.40 22.27
N LEU A 94 9.88 -34.66 22.52
CA LEU A 94 10.22 -35.23 23.82
C LEU A 94 11.39 -36.20 23.66
#